data_AF-A0A3D5DYT4-F1
#
_entry.id   AF-A0A3D5DYT4-F1
#
_cell.length_a   1.000
_cell.length_b   1.000
_cell.length_c   1.000
_cell.angle_alpha   90.00
_cell.angle_beta   90.00
_cell.angle_gamma   90.00
#
_symmetry.space_group_name_H-M   'P 1'
#
loop_
_entity.id
_entity.type
_entity.pdbx_description
1 polymer ?
#
loop_
_entity_poly.entity_id
_entity_poly.type
_entity_poly.pdbx_seq_one_letter_code
_entity_poly.pdbx_strand_id
1 'polypeptide(L)'
;MFSGTQGRTIEEAGQGGSPLPTEDATEIGMRIASASPGPWMVFLESDGGMGGDSVIVVSESDSEADIYLWLGPDLAPSEIFVFVAEARQDLPALLAAIR
;
A
#
# COMPACT_ATOMS: atom_id res chain seq x y z
N MET A 1 -24.05 29.80 -0.15
CA MET A 1 -23.83 29.11 -1.45
C MET A 1 -22.59 28.26 -1.29
N PHE A 2 -22.75 26.97 -1.05
CA PHE A 2 -21.64 26.03 -0.91
C PHE A 2 -21.21 25.60 -2.31
N SER A 3 -19.97 25.94 -2.68
CA SER A 3 -19.37 25.55 -3.94
C SER A 3 -19.08 24.04 -3.87
N GLY A 4 -19.72 23.26 -4.72
CA GLY A 4 -19.49 21.82 -4.83
C GLY A 4 -18.15 21.56 -5.48
N THR A 5 -17.23 20.93 -4.75
CA THR A 5 -16.01 20.36 -5.33
C THR A 5 -16.42 19.13 -6.13
N GLN A 6 -16.51 19.27 -7.44
CA GLN A 6 -16.77 18.18 -8.39
C GLN A 6 -15.65 17.14 -8.24
N GLY A 7 -15.98 15.93 -7.80
CA GLY A 7 -15.03 14.82 -7.73
C GLY A 7 -14.53 14.47 -9.12
N ARG A 8 -13.21 14.45 -9.31
CA ARG A 8 -12.59 13.96 -10.56
C ARG A 8 -12.88 12.46 -10.70
N THR A 9 -13.39 12.08 -11.86
CA THR A 9 -13.66 10.69 -12.22
C THR A 9 -12.34 9.99 -12.57
N ILE A 10 -12.23 8.69 -12.27
CA ILE A 10 -11.01 7.86 -12.45
C ILE A 10 -10.46 7.93 -13.89
N GLU A 11 -11.31 8.24 -14.88
CA GLU A 11 -10.96 8.35 -16.30
C GLU A 11 -10.02 9.54 -16.62
N GLU A 12 -10.04 10.62 -15.83
CA GLU A 12 -9.12 11.76 -16.02
C GLU A 12 -7.69 11.46 -15.55
N ALA A 13 -7.48 10.41 -14.74
CA ALA A 13 -6.15 10.03 -14.25
C ALA A 13 -5.27 9.37 -15.33
N GLY A 14 -5.87 8.92 -16.44
CA GLY A 14 -5.18 8.19 -17.52
C GLY A 14 -4.52 9.06 -18.58
N GLN A 15 -4.70 10.39 -18.56
CA GLN A 15 -4.11 11.29 -19.55
C GLN A 15 -2.94 12.08 -18.96
N GLY A 16 -1.74 11.51 -19.12
CA GLY A 16 -0.47 12.24 -19.14
C GLY A 16 -0.22 13.15 -17.93
N GLY A 17 -0.01 12.55 -16.75
CA GLY A 17 0.65 13.26 -15.67
C GLY A 17 2.03 13.74 -16.12
N SER A 18 2.41 14.98 -15.77
CA SER A 18 3.78 15.45 -15.96
C SER A 18 4.77 14.44 -15.36
N PRO A 19 5.95 14.23 -15.98
CA PRO A 19 6.98 13.37 -15.40
C PRO A 19 7.23 13.71 -13.93
N LEU A 20 7.34 12.69 -13.10
CA LEU A 20 7.63 12.87 -11.69
C LEU A 20 8.98 13.61 -11.55
N PRO A 21 9.04 14.77 -10.87
CA PRO A 21 10.28 15.48 -10.64
C PRO A 21 11.34 14.59 -9.98
N THR A 22 12.61 14.77 -10.32
CA THR A 22 13.71 13.95 -9.78
C THR A 22 13.84 14.04 -8.26
N GLU A 23 13.53 15.21 -7.69
CA GLU A 23 13.50 15.42 -6.23
C GLU A 23 12.42 14.56 -5.57
N ASP A 24 11.18 14.60 -6.09
CA ASP A 24 10.08 13.77 -5.62
C ASP A 24 10.39 12.27 -5.76
N ALA A 25 10.98 11.86 -6.88
CA ALA A 25 11.42 10.47 -7.10
C ALA A 25 12.50 10.04 -6.11
N THR A 26 13.36 10.97 -5.67
CA THR A 26 14.38 10.71 -4.66
C THR A 26 13.75 10.56 -3.29
N GLU A 27 12.82 11.45 -2.93
CA GLU A 27 12.10 11.39 -1.66
C GLU A 27 11.28 10.09 -1.53
N ILE A 28 10.55 9.70 -2.58
CA ILE A 28 9.82 8.43 -2.63
C ILE A 28 10.80 7.26 -2.44
N GLY A 29 11.96 7.29 -3.11
CA GLY A 29 12.99 6.27 -2.95
C GLY A 29 13.50 6.14 -1.51
N MET A 30 13.69 7.26 -0.81
CA MET A 30 14.08 7.25 0.60
C MET A 30 13.01 6.64 1.49
N ARG A 31 11.73 6.97 1.25
CA ARG A 31 10.60 6.38 1.99
C ARG A 31 10.51 4.87 1.77
N ILE A 32 10.63 4.41 0.52
CA ILE A 32 10.66 2.98 0.16
C ILE A 32 11.81 2.25 0.87
N ALA A 33 13.01 2.85 0.91
CA ALA A 33 14.19 2.26 1.54
C ALA A 33 14.10 2.22 3.08
N SER A 34 13.40 3.20 3.68
CA SER A 34 13.20 3.26 5.14
C SER A 34 12.12 2.30 5.66
N ALA A 35 11.20 1.87 4.80
CA ALA A 35 10.14 0.94 5.17
C ALA A 35 10.65 -0.51 5.18
N SER A 36 9.91 -1.43 5.83
CA SER A 36 10.28 -2.85 5.90
C SER A 36 10.57 -3.43 4.51
N PRO A 37 11.70 -4.14 4.32
CA PRO A 37 12.19 -4.56 3.00
C PRO A 37 11.36 -5.67 2.34
N GLY A 38 10.49 -6.34 3.09
CA GLY A 38 9.67 -7.46 2.64
C GLY A 38 10.38 -8.82 2.75
N PRO A 39 9.70 -9.92 2.36
CA PRO A 39 8.40 -9.95 1.69
C PRO A 39 7.24 -9.47 2.59
N TRP A 40 6.23 -8.81 2.02
CA TRP A 40 5.00 -8.43 2.73
C TRP A 40 3.95 -9.51 2.46
N MET A 41 3.86 -10.48 3.35
CA MET A 41 2.97 -11.64 3.22
C MET A 41 1.63 -11.36 3.89
N VAL A 42 0.54 -11.71 3.22
CA VAL A 42 -0.81 -11.51 3.72
C VAL A 42 -1.35 -12.83 4.26
N PHE A 43 -1.89 -12.80 5.47
CA PHE A 43 -2.67 -13.89 6.04
C PHE A 43 -4.10 -13.39 6.21
N LEU A 44 -5.05 -13.99 5.49
CA LEU A 44 -6.44 -13.55 5.50
C LEU A 44 -7.25 -14.30 6.54
N GLU A 45 -8.14 -13.61 7.23
CA GLU A 45 -9.13 -14.21 8.14
C GLU A 45 -9.88 -15.37 7.46
N SER A 46 -10.28 -15.19 6.19
CA SER A 46 -11.05 -16.19 5.43
C SER A 46 -10.32 -17.53 5.26
N ASP A 47 -8.98 -17.51 5.32
CA ASP A 47 -8.13 -18.69 5.17
C ASP A 47 -7.68 -19.25 6.53
N GLY A 48 -8.28 -18.77 7.62
CA GLY A 48 -7.96 -19.12 9.01
C GLY A 48 -7.19 -18.04 9.77
N GLY A 49 -6.71 -17.00 9.08
CA GLY A 49 -6.06 -15.81 9.64
C GLY A 49 -4.91 -16.08 10.60
N MET A 50 -4.33 -15.02 11.14
CA MET A 50 -3.51 -15.12 12.34
C MET A 50 -4.29 -14.52 13.50
N GLY A 51 -4.54 -15.32 14.54
CA GLY A 51 -5.42 -14.89 15.64
C GLY A 51 -6.90 -14.72 15.26
N GLY A 52 -7.30 -15.19 14.07
CA GLY A 52 -8.64 -15.00 13.53
C GLY A 52 -8.82 -13.72 12.73
N ASP A 53 -7.78 -12.90 12.54
CA ASP A 53 -7.84 -11.65 11.79
C ASP A 53 -6.99 -11.71 10.51
N SER A 54 -7.25 -10.76 9.60
CA SER A 54 -6.35 -10.47 8.49
C SER A 54 -5.15 -9.65 8.95
N VAL A 55 -3.95 -10.07 8.57
CA VAL A 55 -2.68 -9.44 8.96
C VAL A 55 -1.66 -9.42 7.83
N ILE A 56 -0.70 -8.51 7.92
CA ILE A 56 0.52 -8.57 7.12
C ILE A 56 1.71 -8.92 8.02
N VAL A 57 2.56 -9.81 7.52
CA VAL A 57 3.84 -10.18 8.10
C VAL A 57 4.95 -9.76 7.14
N VAL A 58 6.00 -9.11 7.66
CA VAL A 58 7.12 -8.55 6.87
C VAL A 58 8.43 -9.32 7.07
N SER A 59 8.40 -10.42 7.82
CA SER A 59 9.53 -11.33 8.00
C SER A 59 9.08 -12.80 8.01
N GLU A 60 9.92 -13.70 7.51
CA GLU A 60 9.65 -15.16 7.56
C GLU A 60 10.03 -15.78 8.92
N SER A 61 10.64 -15.00 9.81
CA SER A 61 11.29 -15.52 11.03
C SER A 61 10.33 -15.57 12.22
N ASP A 62 9.33 -14.69 12.22
CA ASP A 62 8.45 -14.47 13.36
C ASP A 62 7.04 -14.97 13.03
N SER A 63 6.44 -15.70 13.98
CA SER A 63 5.08 -16.24 13.85
C SER A 63 4.02 -15.26 14.36
N GLU A 64 4.37 -13.97 14.42
CA GLU A 64 3.54 -12.90 14.95
C GLU A 64 3.12 -11.93 13.84
N ALA A 65 1.97 -11.30 14.04
CA ALA A 65 1.47 -10.30 13.12
C ALA A 65 2.28 -9.01 13.26
N ASP A 66 2.90 -8.57 12.18
CA ASP A 66 3.66 -7.30 12.17
C ASP A 66 2.72 -6.09 11.99
N ILE A 67 1.68 -6.24 11.17
CA ILE A 67 0.84 -5.13 10.73
C ILE A 67 -0.64 -5.52 10.74
N TYR A 68 -1.43 -4.68 11.41
CA TYR A 68 -2.88 -4.61 11.30
C TYR A 68 -3.27 -3.29 10.60
N LEU A 69 -4.23 -3.36 9.68
CA LEU A 69 -4.75 -2.18 8.99
C LEU A 69 -6.14 -1.85 9.52
N TRP A 70 -6.39 -0.57 9.76
CA TRP A 70 -7.64 -0.06 10.33
C TRP A 70 -8.22 1.05 9.46
N LEU A 71 -9.53 1.06 9.29
CA LEU A 71 -10.29 2.15 8.68
C LEU A 71 -11.17 2.80 9.75
N GLY A 72 -10.62 3.83 10.39
CA GLY A 72 -11.27 4.42 11.57
C GLY A 72 -11.17 3.47 12.77
N PRO A 73 -12.29 3.13 13.44
CA PRO A 73 -12.28 2.21 14.57
C PRO A 73 -12.29 0.72 14.18
N ASP A 74 -12.52 0.41 12.90
CA ASP A 74 -12.75 -0.96 12.42
C ASP A 74 -11.53 -1.52 11.71
N LEU A 75 -11.32 -2.84 11.83
CA LEU A 75 -10.31 -3.53 11.05
C LEU A 75 -10.63 -3.35 9.56
N ALA A 76 -9.62 -3.07 8.76
CA ALA A 76 -9.81 -2.90 7.33
C ALA A 76 -10.32 -4.20 6.70
N PRO A 77 -11.13 -4.13 5.63
CA PRO A 77 -11.50 -5.31 4.86
C PRO A 77 -10.26 -6.05 4.30
N SER A 78 -10.35 -7.37 4.18
CA SER A 78 -9.28 -8.25 3.68
C SER A 78 -8.66 -7.80 2.36
N GLU A 79 -9.46 -7.26 1.44
CA GLU A 79 -8.99 -6.73 0.15
C GLU A 79 -7.99 -5.57 0.29
N ILE A 80 -8.07 -4.82 1.39
CA ILE A 80 -7.13 -3.72 1.67
C ILE A 80 -5.76 -4.27 2.10
N PHE A 81 -5.73 -5.39 2.83
CA PHE A 81 -4.47 -6.06 3.19
C PHE A 81 -3.75 -6.58 1.94
N VAL A 82 -4.48 -7.23 1.04
CA VAL A 82 -3.95 -7.69 -0.25
C VAL A 82 -3.40 -6.50 -1.04
N PHE A 83 -4.21 -5.45 -1.21
CA PHE A 83 -3.81 -4.26 -1.96
C PHE A 83 -2.54 -3.61 -1.40
N VAL A 84 -2.47 -3.39 -0.09
CA VAL A 84 -1.31 -2.73 0.55
C VAL A 84 -0.05 -3.59 0.40
N ALA A 85 -0.15 -4.89 0.62
CA ALA A 85 0.99 -5.79 0.49
C ALA A 85 1.51 -5.86 -0.95
N GLU A 86 0.63 -6.01 -1.94
CA GLU A 86 1.00 -6.02 -3.36
C GLU A 86 1.60 -4.68 -3.78
N ALA A 87 0.92 -3.56 -3.48
CA ALA A 87 1.42 -2.23 -3.82
C ALA A 87 2.81 -1.99 -3.24
N ARG A 88 3.04 -2.39 -1.98
CA ARG A 88 4.34 -2.21 -1.33
C ARG A 88 5.46 -3.01 -2.00
N GLN A 89 5.15 -4.21 -2.51
CA GLN A 89 6.08 -5.03 -3.27
C GLN A 89 6.37 -4.44 -4.66
N ASP A 90 5.39 -3.77 -5.27
CA ASP A 90 5.52 -3.16 -6.61
C ASP A 90 6.24 -1.81 -6.61
N LEU A 91 6.13 -1.03 -5.52
CA LEU A 91 6.68 0.33 -5.43
C LEU A 91 8.16 0.47 -5.86
N PRO A 92 9.10 -0.43 -5.46
CA PRO A 92 10.48 -0.36 -5.93
C PRO A 92 10.60 -0.48 -7.46
N ALA A 93 9.86 -1.41 -8.07
CA ALA A 93 9.87 -1.63 -9.51
C ALA A 93 9.22 -0.46 -10.27
N LEU A 94 8.12 0.07 -9.75
CA LEU A 94 7.45 1.25 -10.30
C LEU A 94 8.37 2.48 -10.29
N LEU A 95 9.08 2.72 -9.17
CA LEU A 95 10.03 3.83 -9.09
C LEU A 95 11.21 3.64 -10.05
N ALA A 96 11.69 2.41 -10.25
CA ALA A 96 12.75 2.12 -11.21
C ALA A 96 12.31 2.32 -12.66
N ALA A 97 11.04 2.05 -13.00
CA ALA A 97 10.51 2.17 -14.35
C ALA A 97 10.30 3.62 -14.81
N ILE A 98 10.19 4.58 -13.88
CA ILE A 98 9.98 6.01 -14.18
C ILE A 98 11.26 6.86 -14.05
N ARG A 99 12.40 6.22 -13.75
CA ARG A 99 13.74 6.84 -13.71
C ARG A 99 14.50 6.54 -14.99
#